data_AF-A0AAU4A8B4-F1
#
_entry.id   AF-A0AAU4A8B4-F1
#
_cell.length_a   1.000
_cell.length_b   1.000
_cell.length_c   1.000
_cell.angle_alpha   90.00
_cell.angle_beta   90.00
_cell.angle_gamma   90.00
#
_symmetry.space_group_name_H-M   'P 1'
#
loop_
_entity.id
_entity.type
_entity.pdbx_description
1 polymer ?
#
loop_
_entity_poly.entity_id
_entity_poly.type
_entity_poly.pdbx_seq_one_letter_code
_entity_poly.pdbx_strand_id
1 'polypeptide(L)'
;MSFEQEWAQQKQPGDGVLGTAPPAKKKAADTIENVLQPGTTKAADAADEPTTTAVKAFTGWETAAGLTKAHAHWDDQVRRLMGRLSSEKTALRGASNLFTGNDQLTGQSFQPVQSKLAGL
;
A
#
# COMPACT_ATOMS: atom_id res chain seq x y z
N MET A 1 1.77 -14.40 16.38
CA MET A 1 3.16 -14.32 15.87
C MET A 1 3.42 -12.86 15.52
N SER A 2 4.52 -12.29 16.01
CA SER A 2 4.79 -10.85 15.95
C SER A 2 5.37 -10.45 14.57
N PHE A 3 5.02 -9.25 14.08
CA PHE A 3 5.51 -8.66 12.83
C PHE A 3 7.04 -8.67 12.75
N GLU A 4 7.73 -8.45 13.88
CA GLU A 4 9.18 -8.54 14.00
C GLU A 4 9.75 -9.95 13.72
N GLN A 5 9.02 -11.00 14.10
CA GLN A 5 9.48 -12.39 13.89
C GLN A 5 9.36 -12.83 12.43
N GLU A 6 8.40 -12.28 11.68
CA GLU A 6 8.21 -12.56 10.26
C GLU A 6 9.32 -11.94 9.39
N TRP A 7 9.90 -10.82 9.84
CA TRP A 7 11.01 -10.14 9.15
C TRP A 7 12.37 -10.77 9.45
N ALA A 8 12.57 -11.33 10.64
CA ALA A 8 13.83 -11.96 11.03
C ALA A 8 14.10 -13.29 10.30
N GLN A 9 13.05 -14.02 9.88
CA GLN A 9 13.19 -15.30 9.17
C GLN A 9 13.56 -15.17 7.68
N GLN A 10 13.61 -13.95 7.14
CA GLN A 10 13.86 -13.71 5.71
C GLN A 10 15.34 -13.39 5.37
N LYS A 11 16.25 -13.55 6.33
CA LYS A 11 17.71 -13.48 6.08
C LYS A 11 18.32 -14.88 6.22
N GLN A 12 18.29 -15.66 5.15
CA GLN A 12 19.26 -16.75 4.98
C GLN A 12 20.46 -16.21 4.18
N PRO A 13 21.68 -16.25 4.74
CA PRO A 13 22.88 -15.89 4.00
C PRO A 13 23.24 -17.05 3.06
N GLY A 14 22.95 -16.91 1.77
CA GLY A 14 23.32 -17.91 0.75
C GLY A 14 22.49 -17.85 -0.54
N ASP A 15 21.24 -17.42 -0.46
CA ASP A 15 20.39 -17.24 -1.63
C ASP A 15 20.33 -15.75 -2.00
N GLY A 16 20.52 -15.42 -3.28
CA GLY A 16 20.58 -14.06 -3.81
C GLY A 16 19.33 -13.22 -3.54
N VAL A 17 19.16 -12.72 -2.31
CA VAL A 17 18.17 -11.73 -1.96
C VAL A 17 18.74 -10.36 -2.33
N LEU A 18 18.32 -9.84 -3.49
CA LEU A 18 18.60 -8.46 -3.85
C LEU A 18 18.03 -7.54 -2.76
N GLY A 19 18.80 -6.52 -2.34
CA GLY A 19 18.39 -5.53 -1.33
C GLY A 19 17.12 -4.74 -1.67
N THR A 20 16.55 -4.98 -2.85
CA THR A 20 15.30 -4.41 -3.35
C THR A 20 14.04 -5.10 -2.82
N ALA A 21 14.14 -6.28 -2.19
CA ALA A 21 13.03 -7.03 -1.54
C ALA A 21 11.64 -6.91 -2.22
N PRO A 22 11.46 -7.36 -3.49
CA PRO A 22 10.18 -7.27 -4.21
C PRO A 22 8.98 -7.94 -3.48
N PRO A 23 9.12 -9.14 -2.88
CA PRO A 23 8.01 -9.78 -2.14
C PRO A 23 7.46 -8.91 -1.01
N ALA A 24 8.34 -8.21 -0.28
CA ALA A 24 7.93 -7.30 0.79
C ALA A 24 7.14 -6.10 0.26
N LYS A 25 7.54 -5.54 -0.90
CA LYS A 25 6.82 -4.45 -1.58
C LYS A 25 5.43 -4.89 -2.02
N LYS A 26 5.31 -6.09 -2.59
CA LYS A 26 4.01 -6.67 -2.96
C LYS A 26 3.12 -6.86 -1.73
N LYS A 27 3.64 -7.47 -0.66
CA LYS A 27 2.89 -7.66 0.60
C LYS A 27 2.43 -6.33 1.20
N ALA A 28 3.27 -5.28 1.16
CA ALA A 28 2.88 -3.95 1.62
C ALA A 28 1.74 -3.35 0.77
N ALA A 29 1.82 -3.46 -0.57
CA ALA A 29 0.75 -3.02 -1.45
C ALA A 29 -0.58 -3.77 -1.20
N ASP A 30 -0.51 -5.08 -0.99
CA ASP A 30 -1.67 -5.92 -0.67
C ASP A 30 -2.25 -5.57 0.72
N THR A 31 -1.41 -5.20 1.67
CA THR A 31 -1.86 -4.70 2.99
C THR A 31 -2.61 -3.38 2.84
N ILE A 32 -2.10 -2.45 2.01
CA ILE A 32 -2.79 -1.20 1.73
C ILE A 32 -4.17 -1.48 1.12
N GLU A 33 -4.25 -2.35 0.12
CA GLU A 33 -5.50 -2.64 -0.59
C GLU A 33 -6.54 -3.36 0.26
N ASN A 34 -6.13 -4.40 0.99
CA ASN A 34 -7.07 -5.33 1.62
C ASN A 34 -7.37 -4.98 3.07
N VAL A 35 -6.53 -4.16 3.72
CA VAL A 35 -6.67 -3.84 5.15
C VAL A 35 -6.83 -2.35 5.36
N LEU A 36 -5.88 -1.54 4.89
CA LEU A 36 -5.85 -0.11 5.22
C LEU A 36 -6.94 0.67 4.49
N GLN A 37 -7.12 0.45 3.19
CA GLN A 37 -8.16 1.14 2.42
C GLN A 37 -9.58 0.82 2.96
N PRO A 38 -9.99 -0.45 3.12
CA PRO A 38 -11.31 -0.77 3.67
C PRO A 38 -11.48 -0.32 5.13
N GLY A 39 -10.44 -0.47 5.95
CA GLY A 39 -10.46 -0.03 7.34
C GLY A 39 -10.62 1.49 7.47
N THR A 40 -9.94 2.25 6.61
CA THR A 40 -10.04 3.71 6.56
C THR A 40 -11.43 4.15 6.13
N THR A 41 -11.99 3.55 5.07
CA THR A 41 -13.37 3.82 4.65
C THR A 41 -14.36 3.54 5.78
N LYS A 42 -14.29 2.35 6.39
CA LYS A 42 -15.20 1.99 7.49
C LYS A 42 -15.11 2.97 8.68
N ALA A 43 -13.90 3.39 9.03
CA ALA A 43 -13.69 4.35 10.12
C ALA A 43 -14.19 5.76 9.76
N ALA A 44 -14.07 6.16 8.50
CA ALA A 44 -14.61 7.42 8.00
C ALA A 44 -16.14 7.44 8.05
N ASP A 45 -16.78 6.43 7.46
CA ASP A 45 -18.24 6.33 7.35
C ASP A 45 -18.93 6.28 8.72
N ALA A 46 -18.24 5.79 9.75
CA ALA A 46 -18.76 5.71 11.11
C ALA A 46 -19.09 7.09 11.72
N ALA A 47 -18.51 8.18 11.19
CA ALA A 47 -18.76 9.53 11.68
C ALA A 47 -19.95 10.22 11.00
N ASP A 48 -20.41 9.73 9.84
CA ASP A 48 -21.35 10.45 8.96
C ASP A 48 -22.74 10.59 9.58
N GLU A 49 -23.34 9.47 9.98
CA GLU A 49 -24.68 9.40 10.57
C GLU A 49 -24.78 10.19 11.89
N PRO A 50 -23.91 9.98 12.90
CA PRO A 50 -24.01 10.72 14.15
C PRO A 50 -23.76 12.22 13.95
N THR A 51 -22.84 12.60 13.04
CA THR A 51 -22.57 14.02 12.77
C THR A 51 -23.74 14.68 12.06
N THR A 52 -24.33 14.00 11.06
CA THR A 52 -25.53 14.50 10.36
C THR A 52 -26.72 14.64 11.30
N THR A 53 -26.91 13.68 12.20
CA THR A 53 -27.96 13.72 13.23
C THR A 53 -27.74 14.89 14.19
N ALA A 54 -26.51 15.11 14.65
CA ALA A 54 -26.17 16.25 15.52
C ALA A 54 -26.38 17.60 14.80
N VAL A 55 -25.98 17.74 13.54
CA VAL A 55 -26.20 18.95 12.74
C VAL A 55 -27.69 19.29 12.66
N LYS A 56 -28.56 18.31 12.41
CA LYS A 56 -30.01 18.51 12.38
C LYS A 56 -30.56 18.94 13.75
N ALA A 57 -30.09 18.31 14.83
CA ALA A 57 -30.53 18.64 16.18
C ALA A 57 -30.16 20.08 16.59
N PHE A 58 -29.05 20.62 16.09
CA PHE A 58 -28.59 21.99 16.37
C PHE A 58 -29.01 23.01 15.29
N THR A 59 -29.99 22.70 14.44
CA THR A 59 -30.43 23.62 13.36
C THR A 59 -30.77 25.00 13.92
N GLY A 60 -30.19 26.05 13.31
CA GLY A 60 -30.35 27.44 13.73
C GLY A 60 -29.32 27.92 14.76
N TRP A 61 -28.46 27.04 15.25
CA TRP A 61 -27.37 27.37 16.18
C TRP A 61 -26.03 27.39 15.45
N GLU A 62 -25.09 28.21 15.92
CA GLU A 62 -23.72 28.24 15.40
C GLU A 62 -23.01 26.88 15.51
N THR A 63 -23.38 26.06 16.50
CA THR A 63 -22.90 24.69 16.66
C THR A 63 -23.16 23.82 15.42
N ALA A 64 -24.33 23.94 14.78
CA ALA A 64 -24.60 23.20 13.56
C ALA A 64 -23.65 23.60 12.42
N ALA A 65 -23.40 24.91 12.25
CA ALA A 65 -22.44 25.40 11.26
C ALA A 65 -21.00 24.92 11.56
N GLY A 66 -20.61 24.92 12.84
CA GLY A 66 -19.33 24.38 13.29
C GLY A 66 -19.17 22.89 13.00
N LEU A 67 -20.19 22.09 13.31
CA LEU A 67 -20.20 20.65 13.03
C LEU A 67 -20.15 20.36 11.53
N THR A 68 -20.94 21.05 10.70
CA THR A 68 -20.90 20.91 9.24
C THR A 68 -19.49 21.19 8.70
N LYS A 69 -18.85 22.26 9.18
CA LYS A 69 -17.49 22.62 8.76
C LYS A 69 -16.46 21.57 9.21
N ALA A 70 -16.56 21.10 10.45
CA ALA A 70 -15.66 20.06 10.97
C ALA A 70 -15.80 18.76 10.17
N HIS A 71 -17.03 18.36 9.84
CA HIS A 71 -17.32 17.17 9.04
C HIS A 71 -16.75 17.30 7.62
N ALA A 72 -16.94 18.44 6.96
CA ALA A 72 -16.36 18.68 5.64
C ALA A 72 -14.82 18.58 5.66
N HIS A 73 -14.17 19.07 6.71
CA HIS A 73 -12.71 18.93 6.87
C HIS A 73 -12.27 17.49 7.15
N TRP A 74 -13.09 16.70 7.85
CA TRP A 74 -12.86 15.27 8.04
C TRP A 74 -12.90 14.54 6.70
N ASP A 75 -13.95 14.75 5.89
CA ASP A 75 -14.11 14.13 4.57
C ASP A 75 -12.93 14.46 3.65
N ASP A 76 -12.49 15.72 3.67
CA ASP A 76 -11.34 16.15 2.88
C ASP A 76 -10.02 15.48 3.32
N GLN A 77 -9.84 15.25 4.63
CA GLN A 77 -8.69 14.52 5.16
C GLN A 77 -8.73 13.04 4.77
N VAL A 78 -9.89 12.39 4.90
CA VAL A 78 -10.10 11.00 4.48
C VAL A 78 -9.81 10.85 2.99
N ARG A 79 -10.33 11.74 2.15
CA ARG A 79 -10.10 11.74 0.70
C ARG A 79 -8.62 11.85 0.35
N ARG A 80 -7.89 12.77 1.00
CA ARG A 80 -6.44 12.93 0.80
C ARG A 80 -5.67 11.68 1.23
N LEU A 81 -6.02 11.09 2.38
CA LEU A 81 -5.41 9.85 2.86
C LEU A 81 -5.64 8.70 1.88
N MET A 82 -6.88 8.51 1.43
CA MET A 82 -7.22 7.47 0.45
C MET A 82 -6.48 7.65 -0.88
N GLY A 83 -6.33 8.89 -1.34
CA GLY A 83 -5.50 9.22 -2.50
C GLY A 83 -4.03 8.83 -2.30
N ARG A 84 -3.44 9.15 -1.15
CA ARG A 84 -2.06 8.77 -0.82
C ARG A 84 -1.89 7.25 -0.75
N LEU A 85 -2.77 6.54 -0.06
CA LEU A 85 -2.75 5.07 0.01
C LEU A 85 -2.83 4.44 -1.40
N SER A 86 -3.69 4.97 -2.27
CA SER A 86 -3.81 4.48 -3.66
C SER A 86 -2.52 4.70 -4.46
N SER A 87 -1.89 5.86 -4.31
CA SER A 87 -0.63 6.20 -4.96
C SER A 87 0.52 5.29 -4.45
N GLU A 88 0.65 5.12 -3.14
CA GLU A 88 1.66 4.27 -2.52
C GLU A 88 1.51 2.80 -2.92
N LYS A 89 0.27 2.27 -2.94
CA LYS A 89 -0.03 0.93 -3.45
C LYS A 89 0.48 0.75 -4.88
N THR A 90 0.15 1.70 -5.76
CA THR A 90 0.55 1.65 -7.17
C THR A 90 2.08 1.71 -7.31
N ALA A 91 2.74 2.61 -6.57
CA ALA A 91 4.19 2.75 -6.58
C ALA A 91 4.90 1.48 -6.08
N LEU A 92 4.41 0.86 -5.00
CA LEU A 92 4.96 -0.38 -4.45
C LEU A 92 4.83 -1.55 -5.43
N ARG A 93 3.68 -1.69 -6.10
CA ARG A 93 3.48 -2.69 -7.17
C ARG A 93 4.40 -2.45 -8.35
N GLY A 94 4.48 -1.21 -8.82
CA GLY A 94 5.38 -0.82 -9.90
C GLY A 94 6.84 -1.14 -9.58
N ALA A 95 7.31 -0.77 -8.39
CA ALA A 95 8.67 -1.07 -7.93
C ALA A 95 8.93 -2.58 -7.82
N SER A 96 7.99 -3.36 -7.27
CA SER A 96 8.11 -4.81 -7.21
C SER A 96 8.30 -5.41 -8.61
N ASN A 97 7.45 -5.02 -9.56
CA ASN A 97 7.49 -5.52 -10.93
C ASN A 97 8.80 -5.13 -11.65
N LEU A 98 9.23 -3.87 -11.48
CA LEU A 98 10.48 -3.38 -12.06
C LEU A 98 11.68 -4.20 -11.58
N PHE A 99 11.80 -4.41 -10.27
CA PHE A 99 12.94 -5.16 -9.73
C PHE A 99 12.91 -6.64 -10.12
N THR A 100 11.74 -7.28 -10.11
CA THR A 100 11.62 -8.67 -10.59
C THR A 100 11.97 -8.79 -12.07
N GLY A 101 11.52 -7.85 -12.92
CA GLY A 101 11.84 -7.85 -14.35
C GLY A 101 13.34 -7.63 -14.60
N ASN A 102 13.96 -6.67 -13.91
CA ASN A 102 15.39 -6.41 -14.03
C ASN A 102 16.24 -7.62 -13.62
N ASP A 103 15.87 -8.32 -12.56
CA ASP A 103 16.56 -9.52 -12.11
C ASP A 103 16.48 -10.64 -13.16
N GLN A 104 15.29 -10.87 -13.74
CA GLN A 104 15.09 -11.85 -14.81
C GLN A 104 15.93 -11.53 -16.06
N LEU A 105 15.90 -10.28 -16.52
CA LEU A 105 16.69 -9.84 -17.68
C LEU A 105 18.20 -9.97 -17.43
N THR A 106 18.63 -9.61 -16.22
CA THR A 106 20.03 -9.75 -15.81
C THR A 106 20.44 -11.22 -15.80
N GLY A 107 19.64 -12.10 -15.19
CA GLY A 107 19.89 -13.55 -15.19
C GLY A 107 19.92 -14.17 -16.60
N GLN A 108 19.07 -13.70 -17.51
CA GLN A 108 19.09 -14.12 -18.92
C GLN A 108 20.38 -13.70 -19.64
N SER A 109 20.93 -12.51 -19.32
CA SER A 109 22.19 -12.03 -19.92
C SER A 109 23.41 -12.89 -19.54
N PHE A 110 23.34 -13.62 -18.43
CA PHE A 110 24.37 -14.53 -17.97
C PHE A 110 24.19 -15.98 -18.45
N GLN A 111 23.16 -16.28 -19.25
CA GLN A 111 22.99 -17.62 -19.80
C GLN A 111 24.16 -17.97 -20.72
N PRO A 112 24.77 -19.16 -20.56
CA PRO A 112 25.90 -19.55 -21.38
C PRO A 112 25.49 -19.60 -22.85
N VAL A 113 26.21 -18.90 -23.70
CA VAL A 113 26.07 -19.04 -25.14
C VAL A 113 26.53 -20.45 -25.50
N GLN A 114 25.64 -21.30 -26.02
CA GLN A 114 26.04 -22.61 -26.53
C GLN A 114 27.08 -22.42 -27.62
N SER A 115 28.32 -22.85 -27.35
CA SER A 115 29.38 -22.82 -28.36
C SER A 115 29.00 -23.79 -29.49
N LYS A 116 29.10 -23.34 -30.74
CA LYS A 116 28.92 -24.20 -31.93
C LYS A 116 30.14 -25.10 -32.20
N LEU A 117 31.03 -25.28 -31.22
CA LEU A 117 32.30 -26.01 -31.37
C LEU A 117 32.29 -27.41 -30.72
N ALA A 118 31.15 -27.92 -30.26
CA ALA A 118 31.05 -29.24 -29.61
C ALA A 118 31.21 -30.45 -30.56
N GLY A 119 31.92 -30.30 -31.68
CA GLY A 119 32.01 -31.33 -32.72
C GLY A 119 33.30 -31.32 -33.57
N LEU A 120 34.40 -30.76 -33.05
CA LEU A 120 35.75 -30.98 -33.61
C LEU A 120 36.58 -31.79 -32.63
#